data_AF-Q49WX3-F1
#
_entry.id   AF-Q49WX3-F1
#
_cell.length_a   1.000
_cell.length_b   1.000
_cell.length_c   1.000
_cell.angle_alpha   90.00
_cell.angle_beta   90.00
_cell.angle_gamma   90.00
#
_symmetry.space_group_name_H-M   'P 1'
#
loop_
_entity.id
_entity.type
_entity.pdbx_description
1 polymer ?
#
loop_
_entity_poly.entity_id
_entity_poly.type
_entity_poly.pdbx_seq_one_letter_code
_entity_poly.pdbx_strand_id
1 'polypeptide(L)'
;MNVVAGSFEDLEVTFYGGPFAERKRAMIAPSYFQPDAEAFEIVLIEIDYPQKFVTLQHQHILGTIMSLGIERDQLGDIVVDDRIQFTLTKQLESYIILELTKIKGASVKLNSIPIKDMIQSKEHWQSFETTVSGLRLDVVLKEMVRKSRSIAKQLIDKKRVKVNHTVIDAADFQLDSGDLLSIQGFGRAMITDIGGKTKKDKIRISYKTLFK
;
A
#
# COMPACT_ATOMS: atom_id res chain seq x y z
N MET A 1 -2.44 -11.18 14.41
CA MET A 1 -1.24 -10.94 15.26
C MET A 1 -1.56 -10.94 16.76
N ASN A 2 -2.83 -10.91 17.20
CA ASN A 2 -3.19 -11.04 18.62
C ASN A 2 -2.95 -12.43 19.24
N VAL A 3 -2.52 -13.43 18.44
CA VAL A 3 -2.34 -14.80 18.91
C VAL A 3 -1.06 -14.97 19.74
N VAL A 4 -0.03 -14.14 19.51
CA VAL A 4 1.26 -14.26 20.22
C VAL A 4 1.23 -13.53 21.57
N ALA A 5 0.64 -12.33 21.64
CA ALA A 5 0.52 -11.58 22.89
C ALA A 5 -0.62 -12.08 23.80
N GLY A 6 -1.70 -12.66 23.23
CA GLY A 6 -2.78 -13.23 24.03
C GLY A 6 -2.37 -14.42 24.93
N SER A 7 -1.15 -14.93 24.77
CA SER A 7 -0.60 -16.01 25.60
C SER A 7 0.19 -15.52 26.83
N PHE A 8 0.42 -14.20 26.96
CA PHE A 8 1.20 -13.59 28.04
C PHE A 8 0.52 -12.29 28.50
N GLU A 9 -0.11 -12.31 29.68
CA GLU A 9 -0.91 -11.18 30.20
C GLU A 9 -0.11 -9.87 30.35
N ASP A 10 1.21 -9.96 30.50
CA ASP A 10 2.08 -8.80 30.72
C ASP A 10 2.67 -8.19 29.45
N LEU A 11 2.35 -8.70 28.26
CA LEU A 11 2.89 -8.20 26.99
C LEU A 11 1.82 -7.50 26.14
N GLU A 12 2.18 -6.31 25.64
CA GLU A 12 1.35 -5.54 24.72
C GLU A 12 2.04 -5.40 23.35
N VAL A 13 1.25 -5.39 22.28
CA VAL A 13 1.73 -5.10 20.92
C VAL A 13 1.23 -3.74 20.49
N THR A 14 2.16 -2.83 20.24
CA THR A 14 1.89 -1.49 19.74
C THR A 14 2.40 -1.35 18.31
N PHE A 15 1.80 -0.45 17.52
CA PHE A 15 2.12 -0.27 16.10
C PHE A 15 2.31 1.20 15.75
N TYR A 16 3.40 1.50 15.06
CA TYR A 16 3.67 2.87 14.60
C TYR A 16 4.43 2.87 13.26
N GLY A 17 4.11 3.84 12.41
CA GLY A 17 4.70 4.02 11.07
C GLY A 17 4.93 5.47 10.69
N GLY A 18 4.63 6.41 11.60
CA GLY A 18 4.34 7.81 11.30
C GLY A 18 2.83 8.12 11.27
N PRO A 19 2.45 9.41 11.15
CA PRO A 19 1.06 9.83 11.10
C PRO A 19 0.30 9.15 9.95
N PHE A 20 -0.84 8.52 10.26
CA PHE A 20 -1.73 7.81 9.31
C PHE A 20 -1.07 6.76 8.40
N ALA A 21 0.13 6.29 8.77
CA ALA A 21 0.88 5.33 7.95
C ALA A 21 0.15 3.99 7.80
N GLU A 22 0.19 3.42 6.60
CA GLU A 22 -0.33 2.10 6.30
C GLU A 22 0.64 1.01 6.74
N ARG A 23 1.94 1.24 6.49
CA ARG A 23 3.01 0.34 6.92
C ARG A 23 3.52 0.77 8.28
N LYS A 24 3.48 -0.16 9.23
CA LYS A 24 3.85 0.07 10.62
C LYS A 24 4.84 -0.99 11.09
N ARG A 25 5.76 -0.58 11.96
CA ARG A 25 6.52 -1.50 12.81
C ARG A 25 5.67 -1.89 14.00
N ALA A 26 5.72 -3.16 14.36
CA ALA A 26 5.15 -3.67 15.59
C ALA A 26 6.24 -3.70 16.66
N MET A 27 5.88 -3.31 17.88
CA MET A 27 6.74 -3.47 19.04
C MET A 27 6.00 -4.31 20.07
N ILE A 28 6.67 -5.35 20.57
CA ILE A 28 6.19 -6.21 21.64
C ILE A 28 6.98 -5.83 22.88
N ALA A 29 6.30 -5.31 23.90
CA ALA A 29 6.93 -4.85 25.13
C ALA A 29 6.02 -5.11 26.33
N PRO A 30 6.55 -5.02 27.56
CA PRO A 30 5.73 -5.11 28.76
C PRO A 30 4.62 -4.05 28.77
N SER A 31 3.45 -4.37 29.34
CA SER A 31 2.28 -3.48 29.40
C SER A 31 2.55 -2.13 30.10
N TYR A 32 3.53 -2.09 31.01
CA TYR A 32 3.96 -0.85 31.67
C TYR A 32 4.83 0.04 30.79
N PHE A 33 5.38 -0.48 29.68
CA PHE A 33 6.21 0.28 28.76
C PHE A 33 5.33 0.96 27.70
N GLN A 34 5.25 2.28 27.78
CA GLN A 34 4.54 3.10 26.80
C GLN A 34 5.55 3.68 25.82
N PRO A 35 5.72 3.09 24.61
CA PRO A 35 6.67 3.60 23.63
C PRO A 35 6.26 4.98 23.14
N ASP A 36 7.23 5.88 23.00
CA ASP A 36 7.08 7.06 22.17
C ASP A 36 7.36 6.72 20.68
N ALA A 37 7.26 7.73 19.81
CA ALA A 37 7.52 7.57 18.39
C ALA A 37 8.97 7.20 18.07
N GLU A 38 9.93 7.60 18.91
CA GLU A 38 11.36 7.35 18.69
C GLU A 38 11.72 5.89 18.96
N ALA A 39 11.04 5.24 19.90
CA ALA A 39 11.22 3.82 20.22
C ALA A 39 11.00 2.87 19.02
N PHE A 40 10.22 3.30 18.02
CA PHE A 40 10.00 2.53 16.80
C PHE A 40 11.14 2.67 15.77
N GLU A 41 12.10 3.56 16.01
CA GLU A 41 13.28 3.78 15.17
C GLU A 41 12.91 3.97 13.68
N ILE A 42 11.99 4.89 13.42
CA ILE A 42 11.55 5.26 12.07
C ILE A 42 12.10 6.64 11.76
N VAL A 43 12.72 6.79 10.60
CA VAL A 43 13.13 8.08 10.05
C VAL A 43 12.26 8.43 8.84
N LEU A 44 11.93 9.71 8.71
CA LEU A 44 11.29 10.27 7.53
C LEU A 44 12.35 10.92 6.65
N ILE A 45 12.44 10.48 5.40
CA ILE A 45 13.36 11.01 4.41
C ILE A 45 12.57 11.80 3.37
N GLU A 46 12.98 13.03 3.09
CA GLU A 46 12.50 13.84 1.98
C GLU A 46 13.52 13.83 0.83
N ILE A 47 13.04 13.71 -0.40
CA ILE A 47 13.84 13.69 -1.62
C ILE A 47 13.77 15.06 -2.32
N ASP A 48 14.90 15.76 -2.36
CA ASP A 48 15.11 16.93 -3.20
C ASP A 48 15.62 16.51 -4.58
N TYR A 49 14.96 16.99 -5.63
CA TYR A 49 15.34 16.69 -7.01
C TYR A 49 14.86 17.80 -7.95
N PRO A 50 15.36 17.89 -9.20
CA PRO A 50 14.95 18.92 -10.14
C PRO A 50 13.53 18.67 -10.70
N GLN A 51 12.50 18.86 -9.86
CA GLN A 51 11.10 18.50 -10.13
C GLN A 51 10.52 19.15 -11.40
N LYS A 52 11.04 20.33 -11.79
CA LYS A 52 10.63 21.04 -13.03
C LYS A 52 10.97 20.25 -14.31
N PHE A 53 11.98 19.39 -14.25
CA PHE A 53 12.53 18.69 -15.42
C PHE A 53 12.30 17.18 -15.38
N VAL A 54 12.00 16.64 -14.20
CA VAL A 54 11.90 15.19 -13.98
C VAL A 54 10.63 14.91 -13.20
N THR A 55 9.86 13.91 -13.65
CA THR A 55 8.76 13.36 -12.87
C THR A 55 9.16 12.01 -12.31
N LEU A 56 9.22 11.93 -10.98
CA LEU A 56 9.43 10.68 -10.26
C LEU A 56 8.06 10.14 -9.82
N GLN A 57 7.93 8.82 -9.85
CA GLN A 57 6.71 8.10 -9.50
C GLN A 57 7.10 7.06 -8.46
N HIS A 58 6.14 6.62 -7.66
CA HIS A 58 6.39 5.65 -6.59
C HIS A 58 7.22 4.44 -7.04
N GLN A 59 6.98 3.90 -8.25
CA GLN A 59 7.74 2.76 -8.76
C GLN A 59 9.24 3.06 -8.99
N HIS A 60 9.59 4.30 -9.36
CA HIS A 60 10.98 4.71 -9.54
C HIS A 60 11.69 4.74 -8.18
N ILE A 61 11.08 5.33 -7.15
CA ILE A 61 11.65 5.39 -5.79
C ILE A 61 11.81 3.97 -5.25
N LEU A 62 10.73 3.19 -5.27
CA LEU A 62 10.74 1.81 -4.75
C LEU A 62 11.80 0.98 -5.48
N GLY A 63 11.83 1.00 -6.82
CA GLY A 63 12.77 0.21 -7.60
C GLY A 63 14.23 0.56 -7.29
N THR A 64 14.56 1.85 -7.18
CA THR A 64 15.92 2.27 -6.85
C THR A 64 16.32 1.90 -5.42
N ILE A 65 15.44 2.08 -4.43
CA ILE A 65 15.73 1.67 -3.04
C ILE A 65 15.98 0.15 -2.97
N MET A 66 15.13 -0.66 -3.62
CA MET A 66 15.33 -2.12 -3.63
C MET A 66 16.64 -2.51 -4.34
N SER A 67 17.07 -1.76 -5.37
CA SER A 67 18.34 -2.03 -6.07
C SER A 67 19.59 -1.79 -5.22
N LEU A 68 19.47 -1.04 -4.13
CA LEU A 68 20.53 -0.86 -3.12
C LEU A 68 20.60 -2.03 -2.12
N GLY A 69 19.82 -3.09 -2.32
CA GLY A 69 19.77 -4.24 -1.41
C GLY A 69 18.97 -3.99 -0.13
N ILE A 70 18.25 -2.87 -0.03
CA ILE A 70 17.35 -2.59 1.09
C ILE A 70 16.11 -3.47 0.96
N GLU A 71 15.80 -4.23 2.01
CA GLU A 71 14.64 -5.11 2.03
C GLU A 71 13.32 -4.34 2.13
N ARG A 72 12.24 -4.92 1.61
CA ARG A 72 10.93 -4.24 1.53
C ARG A 72 10.33 -3.96 2.90
N ASP A 73 10.65 -4.77 3.91
CA ASP A 73 10.18 -4.66 5.29
C ASP A 73 10.86 -3.52 6.07
N GLN A 74 12.10 -3.16 5.71
CA GLN A 74 12.81 -1.98 6.23
C GLN A 74 12.23 -0.67 5.71
N LEU A 75 11.56 -0.71 4.54
CA LEU A 75 10.93 0.44 3.91
C LEU A 75 9.46 0.57 4.35
N GLY A 76 9.09 1.74 4.85
CA GLY A 76 7.72 2.10 5.16
C GLY A 76 6.96 2.59 3.94
N ASP A 77 6.14 3.62 4.14
CA ASP A 77 5.32 4.23 3.10
C ASP A 77 6.18 5.14 2.23
N ILE A 78 5.90 5.13 0.92
CA ILE A 78 6.47 6.09 -0.03
C ILE A 78 5.31 6.99 -0.49
N VAL A 79 5.42 8.27 -0.19
CA VAL A 79 4.45 9.28 -0.61
C VAL A 79 5.06 10.09 -1.75
N VAL A 80 4.34 10.16 -2.86
CA VAL A 80 4.71 10.95 -4.04
C VAL A 80 3.55 11.89 -4.33
N ASP A 81 3.74 13.16 -4.03
CA ASP A 81 2.84 14.28 -4.34
C ASP A 81 3.71 15.48 -4.75
N ASP A 82 3.34 16.71 -4.40
CA ASP A 82 4.19 17.91 -4.55
C ASP A 82 5.60 17.74 -3.95
N ARG A 83 5.70 16.93 -2.88
CA ARG A 83 6.96 16.48 -2.28
C ARG A 83 7.04 14.96 -2.34
N ILE A 84 8.26 14.44 -2.32
CA ILE A 84 8.49 12.99 -2.27
C ILE A 84 9.14 12.67 -0.93
N GLN A 85 8.46 11.84 -0.16
CA GLN A 85 8.92 11.40 1.14
C GLN A 85 8.79 9.89 1.26
N PHE A 86 9.62 9.27 2.08
CA PHE A 86 9.43 7.89 2.48
C PHE A 86 9.92 7.66 3.91
N THR A 87 9.33 6.68 4.58
CA THR A 87 9.81 6.23 5.89
C THR A 87 10.72 5.02 5.77
N LEU A 88 11.75 4.95 6.60
CA LEU A 88 12.75 3.89 6.63
C LEU A 88 13.11 3.57 8.08
N THR A 89 13.60 2.36 8.33
CA THR A 89 14.25 2.04 9.60
C THR A 89 15.48 2.93 9.81
N LYS A 90 15.58 3.56 10.98
CA LYS A 90 16.61 4.54 11.35
C LYS A 90 18.04 4.03 11.11
N GLN A 91 18.28 2.73 11.31
CA GLN A 91 19.60 2.11 11.08
C GLN A 91 20.13 2.30 9.65
N LEU A 92 19.25 2.45 8.65
CA LEU A 92 19.62 2.61 7.24
C LEU A 92 19.72 4.08 6.80
N GLU A 93 19.49 5.04 7.70
CA GLU A 93 19.47 6.47 7.40
C GLU A 93 20.77 6.95 6.73
N SER A 94 21.91 6.74 7.38
CA SER A 94 23.20 7.21 6.86
C SER A 94 23.57 6.52 5.55
N TYR A 95 23.25 5.23 5.43
CA TYR A 95 23.52 4.44 4.22
C TYR A 95 22.71 4.97 3.03
N ILE A 96 21.39 5.16 3.20
CA ILE A 96 20.54 5.59 2.09
C ILE A 96 20.85 7.02 1.65
N ILE A 97 21.17 7.93 2.59
CA ILE A 97 21.56 9.31 2.27
C ILE A 97 22.85 9.34 1.47
N LEU A 98 23.80 8.45 1.77
CA LEU A 98 25.08 8.37 1.06
C LEU A 98 24.93 7.75 -0.34
N GLU A 99 24.18 6.65 -0.46
CA GLU A 99 24.15 5.83 -1.67
C GLU A 99 23.07 6.26 -2.68
N LEU A 100 21.89 6.70 -2.21
CA LEU A 100 20.77 7.07 -3.09
C LEU A 100 20.96 8.48 -3.65
N THR A 101 21.92 8.63 -4.57
CA THR A 101 22.28 9.92 -5.18
C THR A 101 21.59 10.19 -6.53
N LYS A 102 20.99 9.15 -7.13
CA LYS A 102 20.29 9.27 -8.42
C LYS A 102 19.04 8.39 -8.47
N ILE A 103 17.97 8.93 -9.05
CA ILE A 103 16.74 8.18 -9.35
C ILE A 103 16.33 8.51 -10.79
N LYS A 104 16.16 7.47 -11.63
CA LYS A 104 15.83 7.63 -13.07
C LYS A 104 16.80 8.59 -13.81
N GLY A 105 18.09 8.54 -13.46
CA GLY A 105 19.13 9.38 -14.04
C GLY A 105 19.20 10.82 -13.50
N ALA A 106 18.20 11.28 -12.75
CA ALA A 106 18.21 12.58 -12.10
C ALA A 106 19.01 12.52 -10.80
N SER A 107 19.89 13.50 -10.57
CA SER A 107 20.54 13.67 -9.27
C SER A 107 19.48 14.02 -8.22
N VAL A 108 19.57 13.34 -7.07
CA VAL A 108 18.70 13.57 -5.92
C VAL A 108 19.55 13.83 -4.68
N LYS A 109 19.00 14.57 -3.73
CA LYS A 109 19.55 14.74 -2.39
C LYS A 109 18.49 14.30 -1.39
N LEU A 110 18.91 13.55 -0.39
CA LEU A 110 18.03 13.07 0.68
C LEU A 110 18.29 13.89 1.94
N ASN A 111 17.23 14.29 2.63
CA ASN A 111 17.33 14.92 3.94
C ASN A 111 16.40 14.20 4.91
N SER A 112 16.91 13.88 6.10
CA SER A 112 16.06 13.48 7.22
C SER A 112 15.32 14.68 7.77
N ILE A 113 14.02 14.54 7.93
CA ILE A 113 13.15 15.58 8.45
C ILE A 113 12.31 15.04 9.61
N PRO A 114 11.77 15.91 10.49
CA PRO A 114 10.91 15.48 11.58
C PRO A 114 9.70 14.67 11.08
N ILE A 115 9.40 13.54 11.72
CA ILE A 115 8.29 12.66 11.29
C ILE A 115 6.91 13.34 11.33
N LYS A 116 6.77 14.40 12.13
CA LYS A 116 5.58 15.25 12.18
C LYS A 116 5.32 16.02 10.87
N ASP A 117 6.35 16.19 10.04
CA ASP A 117 6.28 16.88 8.75
C ASP A 117 5.96 15.90 7.59
N MET A 118 5.62 14.64 7.94
CA MET A 118 5.20 13.60 7.00
C MET A 118 3.96 14.03 6.23
N ILE A 119 4.11 14.18 4.92
CA ILE A 119 2.98 14.41 4.03
C ILE A 119 2.11 13.16 3.97
N GLN A 120 0.82 13.40 3.82
CA GLN A 120 -0.16 12.34 3.63
C GLN A 120 -0.45 12.20 2.15
N SER A 121 -0.55 10.95 1.69
CA SER A 121 -1.02 10.72 0.34
C SER A 121 -2.46 11.22 0.25
N LYS A 122 -2.74 12.15 -0.67
CA LYS A 122 -4.11 12.45 -1.08
C LYS A 122 -4.60 11.22 -1.84
N GLU A 123 -5.21 10.27 -1.13
CA GLU A 123 -5.81 9.11 -1.78
C GLU A 123 -6.99 9.57 -2.65
N HIS A 124 -6.71 9.81 -3.93
CA HIS A 124 -7.72 10.14 -4.92
C HIS A 124 -8.46 8.87 -5.35
N TRP A 125 -9.30 8.37 -4.45
CA TRP A 125 -10.24 7.31 -4.77
C TRP A 125 -11.20 7.80 -5.86
N GLN A 126 -11.12 7.16 -7.02
CA GLN A 126 -12.08 7.39 -8.10
C GLN A 126 -13.25 6.43 -7.93
N SER A 127 -14.47 6.98 -7.89
CA SER A 127 -15.69 6.19 -7.75
C SER A 127 -16.25 5.81 -9.11
N PHE A 128 -16.73 4.57 -9.23
CA PHE A 128 -17.27 3.99 -10.44
C PHE A 128 -18.51 3.18 -10.13
N GLU A 129 -19.38 3.06 -11.14
CA GLU A 129 -20.51 2.13 -11.13
C GLU A 129 -20.44 1.24 -12.36
N THR A 130 -20.79 -0.03 -12.19
CA THR A 130 -20.91 -0.97 -13.32
C THR A 130 -21.96 -2.05 -13.03
N THR A 131 -22.18 -2.92 -14.02
CA THR A 131 -23.02 -4.11 -13.85
C THR A 131 -22.24 -5.38 -14.16
N VAL A 132 -22.28 -6.34 -13.24
CA VAL A 132 -21.61 -7.64 -13.36
C VAL A 132 -22.63 -8.77 -13.45
N SER A 133 -22.25 -9.88 -14.08
CA SER A 133 -23.10 -11.07 -14.13
C SER A 133 -23.13 -11.86 -12.81
N GLY A 134 -22.25 -11.52 -11.86
CA GLY A 134 -22.12 -12.16 -10.56
C GLY A 134 -20.95 -11.57 -9.77
N LEU A 135 -20.89 -11.86 -8.48
CA LEU A 135 -19.91 -11.29 -7.53
C LEU A 135 -18.62 -12.10 -7.41
N ARG A 136 -18.37 -13.00 -8.37
CA ARG A 136 -17.12 -13.75 -8.44
C ARG A 136 -15.95 -12.81 -8.67
N LEU A 137 -14.84 -13.06 -7.97
CA LEU A 137 -13.61 -12.27 -8.07
C LEU A 137 -13.16 -12.10 -9.53
N ASP A 138 -13.16 -13.16 -10.34
CA ASP A 138 -12.74 -13.07 -11.75
C ASP A 138 -13.67 -12.21 -12.63
N VAL A 139 -14.96 -12.15 -12.30
CA VAL A 139 -15.95 -11.33 -13.01
C VAL A 139 -15.85 -9.87 -12.60
N VAL A 140 -15.75 -9.58 -11.31
CA VAL A 140 -15.65 -8.21 -10.79
C VAL A 140 -14.29 -7.61 -11.14
N LEU A 141 -13.21 -8.36 -10.95
CA LEU A 141 -11.85 -7.92 -11.22
C LEU A 141 -11.68 -7.48 -12.67
N LYS A 142 -12.24 -8.22 -13.64
CA LYS A 142 -12.13 -7.87 -15.07
C LYS A 142 -12.76 -6.50 -15.38
N GLU A 143 -13.87 -6.17 -14.72
CA GLU A 143 -14.55 -4.88 -14.88
C GLU A 143 -13.73 -3.76 -14.24
N MET A 144 -13.20 -3.99 -13.04
CA MET A 144 -12.36 -3.02 -12.33
C MET A 144 -11.07 -2.70 -13.13
N VAL A 145 -10.31 -3.72 -13.54
CA VAL A 145 -9.04 -3.51 -14.28
C VAL A 145 -9.23 -3.21 -15.77
N ARG A 146 -10.48 -3.28 -16.27
CA ARG A 146 -10.84 -3.11 -17.69
C ARG A 146 -10.01 -3.98 -18.63
N LYS A 147 -9.85 -5.25 -18.26
CA LYS A 147 -9.14 -6.28 -19.05
C LYS A 147 -10.03 -7.50 -19.28
N SER A 148 -9.57 -8.41 -20.13
CA SER A 148 -10.31 -9.65 -20.38
C SER A 148 -10.39 -10.51 -19.11
N ARG A 149 -11.42 -11.37 -19.03
CA ARG A 149 -11.56 -12.34 -17.93
C ARG A 149 -10.36 -13.28 -17.82
N SER A 150 -9.70 -13.58 -18.94
CA SER A 150 -8.47 -14.39 -18.98
C SER A 150 -7.33 -13.69 -18.23
N ILE A 151 -7.13 -12.38 -18.44
CA ILE A 151 -6.12 -11.60 -17.72
C ILE A 151 -6.45 -11.53 -16.23
N ALA A 152 -7.73 -11.34 -15.86
CA ALA A 152 -8.16 -11.35 -14.46
C ALA A 152 -7.82 -12.69 -13.77
N LYS A 153 -8.13 -13.82 -14.41
CA LYS A 153 -7.76 -15.16 -13.90
C LYS A 153 -6.25 -15.31 -13.76
N GLN A 154 -5.47 -14.91 -14.75
CA GLN A 154 -4.00 -14.98 -14.67
C GLN A 154 -3.43 -14.18 -13.49
N LEU A 155 -4.02 -13.06 -13.11
CA LEU A 155 -3.60 -12.31 -11.92
C LEU A 155 -3.88 -13.11 -10.63
N ILE A 156 -5.05 -13.73 -10.54
CA ILE A 156 -5.46 -14.57 -9.41
C ILE A 156 -4.54 -15.80 -9.30
N ASP A 157 -4.37 -16.54 -10.39
CA ASP A 157 -3.53 -17.75 -10.45
C ASP A 157 -2.06 -17.45 -10.10
N LYS A 158 -1.56 -16.27 -10.49
CA LYS A 158 -0.21 -15.81 -10.15
C LYS A 158 -0.11 -15.20 -8.74
N LYS A 159 -1.13 -15.35 -7.89
CA LYS A 159 -1.19 -14.84 -6.52
C LYS A 159 -0.97 -13.32 -6.42
N ARG A 160 -1.41 -12.59 -7.46
CA ARG A 160 -1.25 -11.13 -7.60
C ARG A 160 -2.45 -10.34 -7.09
N VAL A 161 -3.44 -11.03 -6.52
CA VAL A 161 -4.66 -10.44 -5.99
C VAL A 161 -4.81 -10.83 -4.53
N LYS A 162 -5.06 -9.84 -3.68
CA LYS A 162 -5.43 -10.04 -2.29
C LYS A 162 -6.81 -9.45 -2.04
N VAL A 163 -7.63 -10.14 -1.26
CA VAL A 163 -8.88 -9.62 -0.68
C VAL A 163 -8.67 -9.51 0.82
N ASN A 164 -8.91 -8.34 1.40
CA ASN A 164 -8.76 -8.08 2.83
C ASN A 164 -7.39 -8.58 3.37
N HIS A 165 -6.31 -8.20 2.67
CA HIS A 165 -4.93 -8.57 2.94
C HIS A 165 -4.56 -10.05 2.76
N THR A 166 -5.51 -10.91 2.40
CA THR A 166 -5.30 -12.35 2.18
C THR A 166 -5.16 -12.65 0.69
N VAL A 167 -4.13 -13.42 0.29
CA VAL A 167 -3.97 -13.86 -1.11
C VAL A 167 -5.11 -14.80 -1.45
N ILE A 168 -5.81 -14.52 -2.55
CA ILE A 168 -6.88 -15.38 -3.07
C ILE A 168 -6.39 -16.00 -4.37
N ASP A 169 -6.46 -17.33 -4.46
CA ASP A 169 -6.11 -18.14 -5.64
C ASP A 169 -7.33 -18.81 -6.29
N ALA A 170 -8.52 -18.66 -5.69
CA ALA A 170 -9.79 -19.12 -6.23
C ALA A 170 -10.49 -18.03 -7.06
N ALA A 171 -10.59 -18.23 -8.38
CA ALA A 171 -11.22 -17.28 -9.30
C ALA A 171 -12.72 -17.05 -9.05
N ASP A 172 -13.40 -18.03 -8.45
CA ASP A 172 -14.82 -18.02 -8.12
C ASP A 172 -15.13 -17.55 -6.69
N PHE A 173 -14.12 -17.09 -5.95
CA PHE A 173 -14.28 -16.41 -4.66
C PHE A 173 -15.38 -15.34 -4.74
N GLN A 174 -16.32 -15.36 -3.80
CA GLN A 174 -17.42 -14.39 -3.76
C GLN A 174 -16.96 -13.14 -3.04
N LEU A 175 -17.11 -11.99 -3.69
CA LEU A 175 -16.87 -10.69 -3.09
C LEU A 175 -18.13 -10.14 -2.44
N ASP A 176 -17.95 -9.38 -1.38
CA ASP A 176 -19.00 -8.67 -0.67
C ASP A 176 -18.75 -7.16 -0.61
N SER A 177 -19.77 -6.40 -0.22
CA SER A 177 -19.63 -4.97 0.02
C SER A 177 -18.62 -4.72 1.15
N GLY A 178 -17.73 -3.74 0.94
CA GLY A 178 -16.63 -3.42 1.85
C GLY A 178 -15.33 -4.16 1.56
N ASP A 179 -15.32 -5.19 0.69
CA ASP A 179 -14.09 -5.91 0.37
C ASP A 179 -13.04 -5.01 -0.29
N LEU A 180 -11.83 -5.04 0.26
CA LEU A 180 -10.66 -4.34 -0.26
C LEU A 180 -9.79 -5.30 -1.09
N LEU A 181 -9.69 -5.02 -2.38
CA LEU A 181 -8.86 -5.72 -3.33
C LEU A 181 -7.52 -5.00 -3.49
N SER A 182 -6.41 -5.70 -3.27
CA SER A 182 -5.07 -5.24 -3.67
C SER A 182 -4.62 -6.02 -4.90
N ILE A 183 -4.42 -5.33 -6.01
CA ILE A 183 -4.16 -5.90 -7.33
C ILE A 183 -2.77 -5.47 -7.78
N GLN A 184 -1.80 -6.39 -7.78
CA GLN A 184 -0.41 -6.07 -8.11
C GLN A 184 -0.30 -5.56 -9.55
N GLY A 185 0.35 -4.40 -9.71
CA GLY A 185 0.52 -3.72 -10.99
C GLY A 185 -0.62 -2.78 -11.38
N PHE A 186 -1.71 -2.73 -10.61
CA PHE A 186 -2.83 -1.81 -10.84
C PHE A 186 -3.01 -0.86 -9.65
N GLY A 187 -3.15 -1.40 -8.44
CA GLY A 187 -3.41 -0.61 -7.23
C GLY A 187 -4.46 -1.27 -6.34
N ARG A 188 -5.27 -0.46 -5.67
CA ARG A 188 -6.35 -0.95 -4.79
C ARG A 188 -7.73 -0.66 -5.37
N ALA A 189 -8.67 -1.53 -5.09
CA ALA A 189 -10.10 -1.31 -5.35
C ALA A 189 -10.90 -1.72 -4.12
N MET A 190 -12.01 -1.05 -3.85
CA MET A 190 -12.93 -1.41 -2.78
C MET A 190 -14.35 -1.41 -3.32
N ILE A 191 -15.10 -2.49 -3.08
CA ILE A 191 -16.53 -2.51 -3.36
C ILE A 191 -17.20 -1.65 -2.29
N THR A 192 -17.91 -0.60 -2.70
CA THR A 192 -18.59 0.30 -1.78
C THR A 192 -20.05 -0.04 -1.60
N ASP A 193 -20.69 -0.61 -2.63
CA ASP A 193 -22.08 -1.04 -2.57
C ASP A 193 -22.36 -2.15 -3.58
N ILE A 194 -23.27 -3.04 -3.20
CA ILE A 194 -23.84 -4.08 -4.08
C ILE A 194 -25.34 -3.84 -4.14
N GLY A 195 -25.77 -3.29 -5.27
CA GLY A 195 -27.17 -2.92 -5.49
C GLY A 195 -28.02 -4.05 -6.06
N GLY A 196 -29.24 -3.69 -6.41
CA GLY A 196 -30.22 -4.59 -7.01
C GLY A 196 -29.83 -5.09 -8.42
N LYS A 197 -30.58 -6.09 -8.87
CA LYS A 197 -30.44 -6.64 -10.22
C LYS A 197 -31.14 -5.78 -11.28
N THR A 198 -30.56 -5.76 -12.46
CA THR A 198 -31.14 -5.18 -13.67
C THR A 198 -32.20 -6.10 -14.28
N LYS A 199 -32.99 -5.60 -15.24
CA LYS A 199 -33.95 -6.41 -16.02
C LYS A 199 -33.32 -7.60 -16.77
N LYS A 200 -31.99 -7.58 -16.97
CA LYS A 200 -31.21 -8.68 -17.60
C LYS A 200 -30.45 -9.53 -16.57
N ASP A 201 -30.92 -9.53 -15.32
CA ASP A 201 -30.36 -10.29 -14.19
C ASP A 201 -28.90 -9.97 -13.79
N LYS A 202 -28.31 -8.90 -14.34
CA LYS A 202 -27.00 -8.39 -13.90
C LYS A 202 -27.10 -7.62 -12.59
N ILE A 203 -26.12 -7.76 -11.72
CA ILE A 203 -26.01 -7.07 -10.42
C ILE A 203 -25.33 -5.72 -10.63
N ARG A 204 -25.90 -4.64 -10.07
CA ARG A 204 -25.24 -3.33 -10.02
C ARG A 204 -24.23 -3.30 -8.88
N ILE A 205 -23.03 -2.82 -9.16
CA ILE A 205 -22.01 -2.63 -8.14
C ILE A 205 -21.44 -1.21 -8.23
N SER A 206 -21.18 -0.63 -7.07
CA SER A 206 -20.42 0.60 -6.94
C SER A 206 -19.10 0.27 -6.27
N TYR A 207 -18.01 0.83 -6.80
CA TYR A 207 -16.68 0.58 -6.29
C TYR A 207 -15.82 1.82 -6.44
N LYS A 208 -14.79 1.92 -5.61
CA LYS A 208 -13.76 2.93 -5.72
C LYS A 208 -12.41 2.30 -6.02
N THR A 209 -11.58 2.98 -6.80
CA THR A 209 -10.21 2.52 -7.08
C THR A 209 -9.17 3.58 -6.74
N LEU A 210 -8.04 3.11 -6.22
CA LEU A 210 -6.79 3.83 -6.09
C LEU A 210 -5.78 3.15 -7.02
N PHE A 211 -5.99 3.31 -8.33
CA PHE A 211 -5.08 2.79 -9.35
C PHE A 211 -4.00 3.84 -9.67
N LYS A 212 -2.79 3.36 -9.96
CA LYS A 212 -1.62 4.19 -10.29
C LYS A 212 -1.47 4.40 -11.80
#